data_AF-A0A3D1ARL3-F1
#
_entry.id   AF-A0A3D1ARL3-F1
#
_cell.length_a   1.000
_cell.length_b   1.000
_cell.length_c   1.000
_cell.angle_alpha   90.00
_cell.angle_beta   90.00
_cell.angle_gamma   90.00
#
_symmetry.space_group_name_H-M   'P 1'
#
loop_
_entity.id
_entity.type
_entity.pdbx_description
1 polymer ?
#
loop_
_entity_poly.entity_id
_entity_poly.type
_entity_poly.pdbx_seq_one_letter_code
_entity_poly.pdbx_strand_id
1 'polypeptide(L)'
;MQVDVQAVVQQAIQEYMRQDTTRREPAYKAELQEERRRREQLERRLNTLVEENKHARKIAEEAERGSAIRAELQQNGVVKIDLAYKAVQDGIVRGEDGRLQAKTDQGEVPLREYISDFVAQNPEFLPARISGGSGVTGAHKAPVTSGGIDVEKIGPGMSKDDLERARQEILRVASQSLRGV
;
A
#
# COMPACT_ATOMS: atom_id res chain seq x y z
N MET A 1 -60.11 74.67 -11.39
CA MET A 1 -59.50 73.34 -11.28
C MET A 1 -58.03 73.54 -10.94
N GLN A 2 -57.67 73.41 -9.66
CA GLN A 2 -56.31 73.65 -9.19
C GLN A 2 -55.59 72.30 -9.25
N VAL A 3 -54.57 72.19 -10.10
CA VAL A 3 -53.78 70.95 -10.22
C VAL A 3 -52.94 70.83 -8.95
N ASP A 4 -53.10 69.72 -8.23
CA ASP A 4 -52.29 69.41 -7.06
C ASP A 4 -50.89 68.98 -7.50
N VAL A 5 -49.99 69.96 -7.61
CA VAL A 5 -48.60 69.77 -8.05
C VAL A 5 -47.86 68.83 -7.11
N GLN A 6 -48.19 68.83 -5.81
CA GLN A 6 -47.52 67.97 -4.83
C GLN A 6 -47.90 66.50 -5.05
N ALA A 7 -49.17 66.22 -5.34
CA ALA A 7 -49.64 64.89 -5.72
C ALA A 7 -48.98 64.41 -7.02
N VAL A 8 -48.86 65.27 -8.03
CA VAL A 8 -48.21 64.93 -9.32
C VAL A 8 -46.72 64.60 -9.14
N VAL A 9 -46.00 65.39 -8.34
CA VAL A 9 -44.58 65.13 -8.06
C VAL A 9 -44.39 63.85 -7.26
N GLN A 10 -45.22 63.60 -6.24
CA GLN A 10 -45.17 62.35 -5.48
C GLN A 10 -45.46 61.13 -6.37
N GLN A 11 -46.45 61.23 -7.26
CA GLN A 11 -46.76 60.18 -8.22
C GLN A 11 -45.61 59.93 -9.19
N ALA A 12 -44.95 60.98 -9.70
CA ALA A 12 -43.80 60.84 -10.59
C ALA A 12 -42.58 60.19 -9.89
N ILE A 13 -42.32 60.54 -8.63
CA ILE A 13 -41.25 59.93 -7.83
C ILE A 13 -41.53 58.45 -7.57
N GLN A 14 -42.77 58.10 -7.18
CA GLN A 14 -43.16 56.71 -6.95
C GLN A 14 -43.06 55.86 -8.22
N GLU A 15 -43.48 56.42 -9.36
CA GLU A 15 -43.41 55.74 -10.65
C GLU A 15 -41.94 55.53 -11.08
N TYR A 16 -41.08 56.53 -10.87
CA TYR A 16 -39.64 56.40 -11.13
C TYR A 16 -38.99 55.32 -10.24
N MET A 17 -39.30 55.31 -8.94
CA MET A 17 -38.78 54.29 -8.03
C MET A 17 -39.24 52.88 -8.44
N ARG A 18 -40.52 52.71 -8.81
CA ARG A 18 -41.04 51.43 -9.32
C ARG A 18 -40.38 50.99 -10.61
N GLN A 19 -40.14 51.90 -11.55
CA GLN A 19 -39.46 51.57 -12.79
C GLN A 19 -37.99 51.22 -12.56
N ASP A 20 -37.31 51.94 -11.67
CA ASP A 20 -35.90 51.68 -11.33
C ASP A 20 -35.74 50.32 -10.61
N THR A 21 -36.63 49.98 -9.66
CA THR A 21 -36.63 48.65 -9.01
C THR A 21 -36.96 47.55 -10.00
N THR A 22 -37.98 47.73 -10.84
CA THR A 22 -38.38 46.73 -11.86
C THR A 22 -37.25 46.47 -12.86
N ARG A 23 -36.43 47.48 -13.16
CA ARG A 23 -35.28 47.35 -14.05
C ARG A 23 -34.07 46.67 -13.38
N ARG A 24 -33.83 46.93 -12.10
CA ARG A 24 -32.65 46.40 -11.36
C ARG A 24 -32.87 45.03 -10.73
N GLU A 25 -34.08 44.73 -10.29
CA GLU A 25 -34.42 43.44 -9.67
C GLU A 25 -34.05 42.21 -10.52
N PRO A 26 -34.29 42.18 -11.84
CA PRO A 26 -33.94 41.02 -12.66
C PRO A 26 -32.44 40.74 -12.68
N ALA A 27 -31.62 41.79 -12.75
CA ALA A 27 -30.16 41.67 -12.73
C ALA A 27 -29.66 41.13 -11.38
N TYR A 28 -30.18 41.68 -10.27
CA TYR A 28 -29.84 41.20 -8.93
C TYR A 28 -30.26 39.74 -8.71
N LYS A 29 -31.45 39.36 -9.19
CA LYS A 29 -31.94 37.98 -9.13
C LYS A 29 -31.07 37.03 -9.97
N ALA A 30 -30.60 37.48 -11.13
CA ALA A 30 -29.70 36.70 -11.99
C ALA A 30 -28.33 36.50 -11.32
N GLU A 31 -27.72 37.55 -10.79
CA GLU A 31 -26.45 37.47 -10.06
C GLU A 31 -26.55 36.52 -8.85
N LEU A 32 -27.64 36.62 -8.08
CA LEU A 32 -27.88 35.72 -6.95
C LEU A 32 -28.03 34.25 -7.39
N GLN A 33 -28.68 34.01 -8.53
CA GLN A 33 -28.80 32.66 -9.08
C GLN A 33 -27.46 32.11 -9.58
N GLU A 34 -26.65 32.93 -10.24
CA GLU A 34 -25.30 32.55 -10.66
C GLU A 34 -24.41 32.21 -9.47
N GLU A 35 -24.46 33.03 -8.41
CA GLU A 35 -23.69 32.80 -7.20
C GLU A 35 -24.13 31.50 -6.49
N ARG A 36 -25.44 31.24 -6.41
CA ARG A 36 -25.96 29.95 -5.90
C ARG A 36 -25.46 28.77 -6.72
N ARG A 37 -25.53 28.85 -8.05
CA ARG A 37 -25.04 27.78 -8.94
C ARG A 37 -23.54 27.54 -8.76
N ARG A 38 -22.75 28.62 -8.67
CA ARG A 38 -21.30 28.53 -8.46
C ARG A 38 -20.98 27.92 -7.10
N ARG A 39 -21.67 28.36 -6.04
CA ARG A 39 -21.53 27.81 -4.69
C ARG A 39 -21.90 26.33 -4.65
N GLU A 40 -23.03 25.94 -5.20
CA GLU A 40 -23.46 24.54 -5.26
C GLU A 40 -22.45 23.67 -6.03
N GLN A 41 -21.89 24.17 -7.14
CA GLN A 41 -20.86 23.46 -7.90
C GLN A 41 -19.59 23.26 -7.08
N LEU A 42 -19.16 24.29 -6.34
CA LEU A 42 -18.00 24.21 -5.47
C LEU A 42 -18.23 23.26 -4.30
N GLU A 43 -19.39 23.33 -3.64
CA GLU A 43 -19.75 22.43 -2.55
C GLU A 43 -19.76 20.97 -3.02
N ARG A 44 -20.30 20.68 -4.22
CA ARG A 44 -20.24 19.33 -4.81
C ARG A 44 -18.81 18.87 -5.03
N ARG A 45 -17.96 19.70 -5.64
CA ARG A 45 -16.54 19.36 -5.90
C ARG A 45 -15.77 19.15 -4.61
N LEU A 46 -15.98 19.99 -3.60
CA LEU A 46 -15.36 19.84 -2.30
C LEU A 46 -15.78 18.54 -1.62
N ASN A 47 -17.07 18.22 -1.67
CA ASN A 47 -17.57 16.98 -1.09
C ASN A 47 -16.95 15.75 -1.78
N THR A 48 -16.88 15.76 -3.11
CA THR A 48 -16.19 14.70 -3.89
C THR A 48 -14.72 14.57 -3.46
N LEU A 49 -13.98 15.67 -3.41
CA LEU A 49 -12.57 15.65 -3.01
C LEU A 49 -12.36 15.16 -1.58
N VAL A 50 -13.24 15.53 -0.64
CA VAL A 50 -13.18 15.06 0.75
C VAL A 50 -13.40 13.55 0.82
N GLU A 51 -14.37 13.01 0.10
CA GLU A 51 -14.63 11.57 0.08
C GLU A 51 -13.50 10.79 -0.61
N GLU A 52 -12.98 11.30 -1.73
CA GLU A 52 -11.80 10.72 -2.40
C GLU A 52 -10.57 10.74 -1.49
N ASN A 53 -10.34 11.84 -0.76
CA ASN A 53 -9.22 11.94 0.16
C ASN A 53 -9.33 10.97 1.33
N LYS A 54 -10.53 10.84 1.93
CA LYS A 54 -10.80 9.85 2.99
C LYS A 54 -10.54 8.43 2.49
N HIS A 55 -11.03 8.09 1.30
CA HIS A 55 -10.85 6.78 0.70
C HIS A 55 -9.37 6.49 0.40
N ALA A 56 -8.67 7.42 -0.23
CA ALA A 56 -7.24 7.31 -0.52
C ALA A 56 -6.42 7.14 0.77
N ARG A 57 -6.75 7.89 1.82
CA ARG A 57 -6.09 7.79 3.13
C ARG A 57 -6.29 6.42 3.77
N LYS A 58 -7.50 5.86 3.75
CA LYS A 58 -7.77 4.52 4.28
C LYS A 58 -6.97 3.44 3.56
N ILE A 59 -6.93 3.49 2.23
CA ILE A 59 -6.15 2.54 1.43
C ILE A 59 -4.66 2.64 1.76
N ALA A 60 -4.13 3.87 1.82
CA ALA A 60 -2.73 4.08 2.16
C ALA A 60 -2.40 3.56 3.56
N GLU A 61 -3.26 3.82 4.54
CA GLU A 61 -3.08 3.36 5.92
C GLU A 61 -3.14 1.82 6.03
N GLU A 62 -4.07 1.17 5.33
CA GLU A 62 -4.17 -0.29 5.29
C GLU A 62 -2.94 -0.92 4.61
N ALA A 63 -2.44 -0.32 3.53
CA ALA A 63 -1.25 -0.77 2.84
C ALA A 63 0.02 -0.60 3.70
N GLU A 64 0.15 0.52 4.39
CA GLU A 64 1.26 0.79 5.32
C GLU A 64 1.22 -0.18 6.50
N ARG A 65 0.05 -0.35 7.12
CA ARG A 65 -0.16 -1.33 8.21
C ARG A 65 0.22 -2.73 7.75
N GLY A 66 -0.30 -3.17 6.60
CA GLY A 66 -0.01 -4.49 6.05
C GLY A 66 1.49 -4.70 5.80
N SER A 67 2.16 -3.68 5.26
CA SER A 67 3.60 -3.72 4.97
C SER A 67 4.43 -3.80 6.25
N ALA A 68 4.08 -3.00 7.27
CA ALA A 68 4.76 -3.01 8.56
C ALA A 68 4.63 -4.36 9.28
N ILE A 69 3.42 -4.95 9.30
CA ILE A 69 3.19 -6.27 9.89
C ILE A 69 4.04 -7.34 9.20
N ARG A 70 4.06 -7.36 7.87
CA ARG A 70 4.87 -8.33 7.11
C ARG A 70 6.37 -8.15 7.34
N ALA A 71 6.84 -6.91 7.43
CA ALA A 71 8.24 -6.61 7.72
C ALA A 71 8.66 -7.15 9.09
N GLU A 72 7.85 -6.94 10.13
CA GLU A 72 8.09 -7.49 11.47
C GLU A 72 8.05 -9.02 11.50
N LEU A 73 7.09 -9.65 10.81
CA LEU A 73 7.03 -11.12 10.67
C LEU A 73 8.30 -11.67 10.01
N GLN A 74 8.76 -11.04 8.93
CA GLN A 74 9.99 -11.41 8.25
C GLN A 74 11.22 -11.24 9.17
N GLN A 75 11.28 -10.15 9.93
CA GLN A 75 12.36 -9.89 10.89
C GLN A 75 12.41 -10.95 12.00
N ASN A 76 11.25 -11.48 12.41
CA ASN A 76 11.14 -12.58 13.37
C ASN A 76 11.39 -13.97 12.74
N GLY A 77 11.75 -14.04 11.46
CA GLY A 77 12.15 -15.27 10.79
C GLY A 77 10.99 -16.16 10.35
N VAL A 78 9.79 -15.61 10.23
CA VAL A 78 8.61 -16.35 9.73
C VAL A 78 8.80 -16.72 8.26
N VAL A 79 8.64 -18.01 7.94
CA VAL A 79 8.73 -18.53 6.56
C VAL A 79 7.42 -18.33 5.80
N LYS A 80 6.28 -18.55 6.47
CA LYS A 80 4.93 -18.46 5.87
C LYS A 80 4.28 -17.11 6.19
N ILE A 81 4.87 -16.03 5.67
CA ILE A 81 4.48 -14.65 6.00
C ILE A 81 3.00 -14.39 5.74
N ASP A 82 2.46 -14.80 4.58
CA ASP A 82 1.06 -14.53 4.23
C ASP A 82 0.05 -15.22 5.16
N LEU A 83 0.39 -16.42 5.63
CA LEU A 83 -0.47 -17.18 6.55
C LEU A 83 -0.43 -16.55 7.95
N ALA A 84 0.77 -16.22 8.43
CA ALA A 84 0.93 -15.53 9.71
C ALA A 84 0.25 -14.16 9.70
N TYR A 85 0.43 -13.39 8.61
CA TYR A 85 -0.22 -12.10 8.40
C TYR A 85 -1.74 -12.19 8.54
N LYS A 86 -2.37 -13.18 7.90
CA LYS A 86 -3.82 -13.41 8.02
C LYS A 86 -4.27 -13.71 9.45
N ALA A 87 -3.44 -14.39 10.24
CA ALA A 87 -3.75 -14.71 11.63
C ALA A 87 -3.66 -13.50 12.57
N VAL A 88 -2.79 -12.51 12.27
CA VAL A 88 -2.52 -11.39 13.18
C VAL A 88 -3.14 -10.05 12.77
N GLN A 89 -3.42 -9.84 11.47
CA GLN A 89 -3.80 -8.52 10.93
C GLN A 89 -5.04 -7.90 11.60
N ASP A 90 -6.01 -8.72 12.02
CA ASP A 90 -7.30 -8.24 12.51
C ASP A 90 -7.18 -7.64 13.93
N GLY A 91 -6.21 -8.10 14.71
CA GLY A 91 -5.93 -7.58 16.06
C GLY A 91 -5.07 -6.31 16.06
N ILE A 92 -4.49 -5.92 14.93
CA ILE A 92 -3.49 -4.84 14.86
C ILE A 92 -4.15 -3.55 14.36
N VAL A 93 -4.06 -2.50 15.17
CA VAL A 93 -4.65 -1.18 14.91
C VAL A 93 -3.58 -0.08 15.06
N ARG A 94 -3.85 1.08 14.48
CA ARG A 94 -3.04 2.27 14.73
C ARG A 94 -3.53 2.94 16.01
N GLY A 95 -2.63 3.10 16.98
CA GLY A 95 -2.90 3.79 18.24
C GLY A 95 -2.97 5.31 18.07
N GLU A 96 -3.33 6.00 19.14
CA GLU A 96 -3.43 7.47 19.16
C GLU A 96 -2.08 8.16 18.91
N ASP A 97 -0.99 7.49 19.31
CA ASP A 97 0.39 7.91 19.08
C ASP A 97 0.86 7.69 17.62
N GLY A 98 -0.01 7.15 16.76
CA GLY A 98 0.26 6.86 15.36
C GLY A 98 1.06 5.59 15.11
N ARG A 99 1.45 4.85 16.16
CA ARG A 99 2.17 3.58 16.06
C ARG A 99 1.20 2.40 15.95
N LEU A 100 1.69 1.28 15.42
CA LEU A 100 0.90 0.05 15.34
C LEU A 100 0.95 -0.69 16.67
N GLN A 101 -0.23 -1.07 17.16
CA GLN A 101 -0.43 -1.75 18.43
C GLN A 101 -1.45 -2.87 18.23
N ALA A 102 -1.27 -4.00 18.91
CA ALA A 102 -2.21 -5.10 18.93
C ALA A 102 -3.18 -4.94 20.09
N LYS A 103 -4.48 -5.08 19.83
CA LYS A 103 -5.52 -5.15 20.86
C LYS A 103 -5.68 -6.60 21.29
N THR A 104 -5.27 -6.87 22.53
CA THR A 104 -5.41 -8.18 23.16
C THR A 104 -6.36 -8.08 24.35
N ASP A 105 -6.80 -9.21 24.90
CA ASP A 105 -7.65 -9.25 26.10
C ASP A 105 -6.97 -8.62 27.33
N GLN A 106 -5.63 -8.56 27.32
CA GLN A 106 -4.81 -7.97 28.39
C GLN A 106 -4.52 -6.47 28.17
N GLY A 107 -4.97 -5.90 27.06
CA GLY A 107 -4.76 -4.49 26.71
C GLY A 107 -4.04 -4.30 25.38
N GLU A 108 -3.53 -3.09 25.17
CA GLU A 108 -2.80 -2.70 23.97
C GLU A 108 -1.32 -3.05 24.12
N VAL A 109 -0.80 -3.86 23.18
CA VAL A 109 0.59 -4.35 23.17
C VAL A 109 1.29 -3.80 21.92
N PRO A 110 2.55 -3.34 22.00
CA PRO A 110 3.29 -2.90 20.83
C PRO A 110 3.40 -4.00 19.76
N LEU A 111 3.34 -3.61 18.47
CA LEU A 111 3.39 -4.55 17.34
C LEU A 111 4.55 -5.57 17.42
N ARG A 112 5.74 -5.09 17.75
CA ARG A 112 6.96 -5.92 17.80
C ARG A 112 6.89 -7.00 18.88
N GLU A 113 6.39 -6.63 20.06
CA GLU A 113 6.23 -7.54 21.19
C GLU A 113 5.15 -8.58 20.87
N TYR A 114 4.00 -8.13 20.36
CA TYR A 114 2.92 -9.00 19.93
C TYR A 114 3.35 -10.04 18.88
N ILE A 115 4.11 -9.64 17.86
CA ILE A 115 4.60 -10.57 16.82
C ILE A 115 5.64 -11.54 17.40
N SER A 116 6.54 -11.07 18.27
CA SER A 116 7.51 -11.94 18.95
C SER A 116 6.81 -13.04 19.75
N ASP A 117 5.80 -12.67 20.53
CA ASP A 117 5.02 -13.61 21.34
C ASP A 117 4.21 -14.57 20.47
N PHE A 118 3.60 -14.07 19.39
CA PHE A 118 2.91 -14.89 18.41
C PHE A 118 3.83 -15.95 17.79
N VAL A 119 5.04 -15.58 17.38
CA VAL A 119 6.01 -16.50 16.78
C VAL A 119 6.54 -17.51 17.82
N ALA A 120 6.72 -17.10 19.07
CA ALA A 120 7.13 -17.99 20.15
C ALA A 120 6.06 -19.06 20.47
N GLN A 121 4.78 -18.69 20.40
CA GLN A 121 3.65 -19.60 20.62
C GLN A 121 3.38 -20.51 19.41
N ASN A 122 3.81 -20.09 18.22
CA ASN A 122 3.54 -20.79 16.96
C ASN A 122 4.85 -21.08 16.19
N PRO A 123 5.68 -22.02 16.68
CA PRO A 123 6.97 -22.34 16.07
C PRO A 123 6.85 -22.97 14.67
N GLU A 124 5.66 -23.41 14.24
CA GLU A 124 5.39 -23.92 12.89
C GLU A 124 5.56 -22.89 11.78
N PHE A 125 5.57 -21.60 12.14
CA PHE A 125 5.88 -20.51 11.23
C PHE A 125 7.38 -20.32 11.01
N LEU A 126 8.22 -20.85 11.91
CA LEU A 126 9.67 -20.79 11.80
C LEU A 126 10.21 -21.90 10.90
N PRO A 127 11.42 -21.73 10.33
CA PRO A 127 12.09 -22.82 9.62
C PRO A 127 12.31 -23.99 10.57
N ALA A 128 12.16 -25.22 10.07
CA ALA A 128 12.44 -26.42 10.84
C ALA A 128 13.88 -26.37 11.38
N ARG A 129 14.02 -26.18 12.69
CA ARG A 129 15.30 -26.26 13.38
C ARG A 129 15.52 -27.73 13.71
N ILE A 130 16.42 -28.38 12.99
CA ILE A 130 16.87 -29.74 13.31
C ILE A 130 17.62 -29.69 14.65
N SER A 131 16.90 -29.92 15.75
CA SER A 131 17.47 -30.08 17.07
C SER A 131 18.21 -31.41 17.17
N GLY A 132 19.44 -31.48 16.64
CA GLY A 132 20.24 -32.70 16.63
C GLY A 132 21.66 -32.47 16.14
N GLY A 133 22.55 -32.05 17.03
CA GLY A 133 23.98 -31.98 16.75
C GLY A 133 24.63 -33.36 16.76
N SER A 134 24.92 -33.91 15.59
CA SER A 134 26.13 -34.69 15.31
C SER A 134 26.28 -34.84 13.81
N GLY A 135 27.53 -34.80 13.35
CA GLY A 135 27.93 -34.53 11.97
C GLY A 135 27.19 -35.30 10.87
N VAL A 136 27.15 -34.67 9.69
CA VAL A 136 26.86 -35.26 8.40
C VAL A 136 25.37 -35.54 8.12
N THR A 137 24.70 -34.59 7.45
CA THR A 137 24.21 -34.73 6.07
C THR A 137 23.35 -33.52 5.71
N GLY A 138 23.87 -32.67 4.82
CA GLY A 138 23.04 -31.74 4.07
C GLY A 138 22.19 -32.54 3.08
N ALA A 139 20.88 -32.57 3.30
CA ALA A 139 19.89 -33.21 2.44
C ALA A 139 18.55 -32.49 2.71
N HIS A 140 17.78 -31.95 1.77
CA HIS A 140 17.79 -31.96 0.32
C HIS A 140 17.03 -30.69 -0.14
N LYS A 141 17.66 -29.81 -0.92
CA LYS A 141 16.95 -29.22 -2.06
C LYS A 141 17.04 -30.26 -3.18
N ALA A 142 15.95 -30.43 -3.91
CA ALA A 142 15.82 -31.37 -5.03
C ALA A 142 17.10 -31.40 -5.89
N PRO A 143 17.58 -32.58 -6.33
CA PRO A 143 18.70 -32.66 -7.25
C PRO A 143 18.23 -32.13 -8.60
N VAL A 144 18.40 -30.82 -8.80
CA VAL A 144 18.68 -30.29 -10.12
C VAL A 144 20.02 -30.91 -10.49
N THR A 145 19.99 -31.84 -11.44
CA THR A 145 21.12 -32.49 -12.12
C THR A 145 22.39 -31.65 -12.10
N SER A 146 23.21 -31.79 -11.05
CA SER A 146 24.44 -31.04 -10.85
C SER A 146 25.60 -31.84 -11.43
N GLY A 147 25.70 -31.83 -12.76
CA GLY A 147 26.90 -32.25 -13.50
C GLY A 147 27.69 -31.06 -14.07
N GLY A 148 27.33 -29.83 -13.71
CA GLY A 148 28.01 -28.64 -14.19
C GLY A 148 29.23 -28.32 -13.33
N ILE A 149 30.43 -28.45 -13.90
CA ILE A 149 31.63 -27.84 -13.32
C ILE A 149 31.52 -26.33 -13.47
N ASP A 150 31.79 -25.61 -12.38
CA ASP A 150 31.76 -24.16 -12.32
C ASP A 150 32.99 -23.60 -13.09
N VAL A 151 32.75 -23.10 -14.31
CA VAL A 151 33.80 -22.75 -15.29
C VAL A 151 34.75 -21.67 -14.76
N GLU A 152 34.27 -20.80 -13.87
CA GLU A 152 35.06 -19.73 -13.25
C GLU A 152 36.08 -20.22 -12.20
N LYS A 153 36.00 -21.50 -11.80
CA LYS A 153 36.90 -22.13 -10.82
C LYS A 153 37.96 -23.03 -11.46
N ILE A 154 37.96 -23.17 -12.79
CA ILE A 154 38.96 -23.94 -13.52
C ILE A 154 40.23 -23.10 -13.62
N GLY A 155 41.13 -23.26 -12.65
CA GLY A 155 42.41 -22.55 -12.61
C GLY A 155 43.54 -23.40 -12.02
N PRO A 156 44.81 -22.94 -12.09
CA PRO A 156 45.98 -23.71 -11.66
C PRO A 156 46.04 -24.07 -10.16
N GLY A 157 45.07 -23.65 -9.36
CA GLY A 157 44.92 -23.97 -7.93
C GLY A 157 43.88 -25.07 -7.62
N MET A 158 43.37 -25.78 -8.62
CA MET A 158 42.36 -26.83 -8.45
C MET A 158 42.98 -28.15 -7.94
N SER A 159 42.22 -28.96 -7.19
CA SER A 159 42.69 -30.28 -6.75
C SER A 159 42.85 -31.23 -7.95
N LYS A 160 43.74 -32.23 -7.86
CA LYS A 160 43.99 -33.18 -8.96
C LYS A 160 42.73 -33.95 -9.36
N ASP A 161 41.92 -34.33 -8.36
CA ASP A 161 40.67 -35.06 -8.57
C ASP A 161 39.63 -34.21 -9.31
N ASP A 162 39.59 -32.91 -9.02
CA ASP A 162 38.68 -31.98 -9.67
C ASP A 162 39.11 -31.66 -11.12
N LEU A 163 40.41 -31.60 -11.38
CA LEU A 163 40.96 -31.50 -12.74
C LEU A 163 40.60 -32.71 -13.60
N GLU A 164 40.67 -33.92 -13.03
CA GLU A 164 40.28 -35.14 -13.73
C GLU A 164 38.79 -35.15 -14.07
N ARG A 165 37.93 -34.71 -13.14
CA ARG A 165 36.49 -34.56 -13.41
C ARG A 165 36.22 -33.52 -14.49
N ALA A 166 36.91 -32.38 -14.45
CA ALA A 166 36.82 -31.35 -15.49
C ALA A 166 37.20 -31.90 -16.86
N ARG A 167 38.28 -32.68 -16.92
CA ARG A 167 38.73 -33.33 -18.17
C ARG A 167 37.73 -34.33 -18.70
N GLN A 168 37.10 -35.12 -17.85
CA GLN A 168 36.06 -36.09 -18.23
C GLN A 168 34.81 -35.39 -18.79
N GLU A 169 34.38 -34.29 -18.18
CA GLU A 169 33.20 -33.56 -18.66
C GLU A 169 33.48 -32.82 -19.97
N ILE A 170 34.69 -32.26 -20.15
CA ILE A 170 35.11 -31.68 -21.44
C ILE A 170 35.09 -32.74 -22.55
N LEU A 171 35.59 -33.95 -22.29
CA LEU A 171 35.56 -35.05 -23.25
C LEU A 171 34.13 -35.49 -23.58
N ARG A 172 33.25 -35.52 -22.59
CA ARG A 172 31.82 -35.81 -22.77
C ARG A 172 31.14 -34.75 -23.65
N VAL A 173 31.35 -33.46 -23.38
CA VAL A 173 30.75 -32.37 -24.18
C VAL A 173 31.32 -32.32 -25.59
N ALA A 174 32.63 -32.55 -25.75
CA ALA A 174 33.27 -32.61 -27.07
C ALA A 174 32.73 -33.78 -27.90
N SER A 175 32.56 -34.96 -27.31
CA SER A 175 32.00 -36.12 -28.01
C SER A 175 30.52 -35.96 -28.39
N GLN A 176 29.74 -35.22 -27.59
CA GLN A 176 28.36 -34.86 -27.93
C GLN A 176 28.28 -33.81 -29.04
N SER A 177 29.22 -32.85 -29.08
CA SER A 177 29.28 -31.83 -30.13
C SER A 177 29.75 -32.40 -31.47
N LEU A 178 30.65 -33.39 -31.48
CA LEU A 178 31.12 -34.06 -32.70
C LEU A 178 30.11 -35.05 -33.32
N ARG A 179 29.11 -35.53 -32.56
CA ARG A 179 28.03 -36.38 -33.10
C ARG A 179 26.85 -35.56 -33.67
N GLY A 180 26.90 -34.24 -33.56
CA GLY A 180 25.81 -33.32 -33.92
C GLY A 180 26.03 -32.52 -35.20
N VAL A 181 26.89 -32.98 -36.12
CA VAL A 181 27.04 -32.45 -37.48
C VAL A 181 26.96 -33.60 -38.48
#